data_AF-A0A968XLF3-F1
#
_entry.id   AF-A0A968XLF3-F1
#
_cell.length_a   1.000
_cell.length_b   1.000
_cell.length_c   1.000
_cell.angle_alpha   90.00
_cell.angle_beta   90.00
_cell.angle_gamma   90.00
#
_symmetry.space_group_name_H-M   'P 1'
#
loop_
_entity.id
_entity.type
_entity.pdbx_description
1 polymer ?
#
loop_
_entity_poly.entity_id
_entity_poly.type
_entity_poly.pdbx_seq_one_letter_code
_entity_poly.pdbx_strand_id
1 'polypeptide(L)'
;MSYVLLVRFLFSLSDQKIKQPMFALVNIGFFIWLSLLIGRGLIDHEPTILKLGTWDNDAPIFTLGSEAIIRHIGLIGFYVLIVAVGFYLMRAFSKRQGILPWLAFFYPIAILIIIKYLHSFWNPLLDRFEWKDWVITATIIGLSYMAFRLSYLVLEVRNGTAQMPTLSEYLGFAFFLPTLVVGPINPFSTHQNSIQEISKTTIPVGRCLMRIIVGATKYLFLANLANQLSYSGIFLDGKPHAMIDLVVAVIFYYL
;
A
#
# COMPACT_ATOMS: atom_id res chain seq x y z
N MET A 1 -7.46 1.70 -17.16
CA MET A 1 -8.85 1.36 -17.55
C MET A 1 -9.18 -0.12 -17.29
N SER A 2 -8.24 -1.05 -17.46
CA SER A 2 -8.44 -2.49 -17.32
C SER A 2 -8.89 -2.98 -15.93
N TYR A 3 -8.32 -2.44 -14.84
CA TYR A 3 -8.71 -2.83 -13.47
C TYR A 3 -10.19 -2.58 -13.16
N VAL A 4 -10.67 -1.36 -13.45
CA VAL A 4 -12.05 -0.94 -13.13
C VAL A 4 -13.07 -1.76 -13.90
N LEU A 5 -12.80 -2.07 -15.17
CA LEU A 5 -13.67 -2.92 -15.99
C LEU A 5 -13.72 -4.35 -15.45
N LEU A 6 -12.57 -4.89 -15.04
CA LEU A 6 -12.47 -6.25 -14.52
C LEU A 6 -13.19 -6.36 -13.17
N VAL A 7 -12.99 -5.40 -12.26
CA VAL A 7 -13.72 -5.32 -10.99
C VAL A 7 -15.22 -5.16 -11.21
N ARG A 8 -15.65 -4.32 -12.16
CA ARG A 8 -17.07 -4.15 -12.52
C ARG A 8 -17.67 -5.45 -13.08
N PHE A 9 -16.93 -6.16 -13.92
CA PHE A 9 -17.33 -7.46 -14.43
C PHE A 9 -17.47 -8.50 -13.30
N LEU A 10 -16.51 -8.56 -12.37
CA LEU A 10 -16.62 -9.46 -11.21
C LEU A 10 -17.86 -9.19 -10.37
N PHE A 11 -18.17 -7.91 -10.14
CA PHE A 11 -19.36 -7.54 -9.38
C PHE A 11 -20.67 -7.78 -10.12
N SER A 12 -20.63 -7.94 -11.46
CA SER A 12 -21.78 -8.33 -12.30
C SER A 12 -22.17 -9.80 -12.19
N LEU A 13 -21.29 -10.66 -11.64
CA LEU A 13 -21.63 -12.05 -11.36
C LEU A 13 -22.80 -12.13 -10.37
N SER A 14 -23.56 -13.23 -10.33
CA SER A 14 -24.71 -13.35 -9.42
C SER A 14 -24.29 -13.83 -8.02
N ASP A 15 -23.37 -14.80 -7.95
CA ASP A 15 -23.06 -15.52 -6.71
C ASP A 15 -21.97 -14.84 -5.85
N GLN A 16 -22.32 -14.47 -4.61
CA GLN A 16 -21.37 -13.91 -3.64
C GLN A 16 -20.22 -14.88 -3.28
N LYS A 17 -20.45 -16.20 -3.31
CA LYS A 17 -19.41 -17.20 -3.04
C LYS A 17 -18.31 -17.18 -4.09
N ILE A 18 -18.62 -16.70 -5.30
CA ILE A 18 -17.67 -16.56 -6.41
C ILE A 18 -17.06 -15.14 -6.42
N LYS A 19 -17.85 -14.10 -6.12
CA LYS A 19 -17.39 -12.70 -6.12
C LYS A 19 -16.20 -12.45 -5.21
N GLN A 20 -16.28 -12.89 -3.95
CA GLN A 20 -15.25 -12.60 -2.94
C GLN A 20 -13.88 -13.22 -3.26
N PRO A 21 -13.77 -14.52 -3.57
CA PRO A 21 -12.48 -15.10 -3.94
C PRO A 21 -11.93 -14.49 -5.23
N MET A 22 -12.79 -14.23 -6.24
CA MET A 22 -12.32 -13.57 -7.47
C MET A 22 -11.85 -12.14 -7.21
N PHE A 23 -12.53 -11.39 -6.36
CA PHE A 23 -12.12 -10.04 -5.97
C PHE A 23 -10.75 -10.06 -5.27
N ALA A 24 -10.53 -11.00 -4.34
CA ALA A 24 -9.23 -11.19 -3.71
C ALA A 24 -8.13 -11.54 -4.73
N LEU A 25 -8.41 -12.49 -5.63
CA LEU A 25 -7.47 -12.90 -6.69
C LEU A 25 -7.12 -11.75 -7.63
N VAL A 26 -8.09 -10.92 -8.01
CA VAL A 26 -7.84 -9.75 -8.87
C VAL A 26 -6.99 -8.72 -8.15
N ASN A 27 -7.25 -8.45 -6.87
CA ASN A 27 -6.43 -7.55 -6.08
C ASN A 27 -4.98 -8.06 -5.95
N ILE A 28 -4.79 -9.34 -5.63
CA ILE A 28 -3.46 -9.95 -5.53
C ILE A 28 -2.76 -9.97 -6.89
N GLY A 29 -3.47 -10.34 -7.96
CA GLY A 29 -2.92 -10.37 -9.32
C GLY A 29 -2.48 -8.99 -9.81
N PHE A 30 -3.27 -7.95 -9.55
CA PHE A 30 -2.86 -6.58 -9.86
C PHE A 30 -1.76 -6.07 -8.95
N PHE A 31 -1.69 -6.50 -7.69
CA PHE A 31 -0.57 -6.20 -6.81
C PHE A 31 0.74 -6.80 -7.34
N ILE A 32 0.71 -8.08 -7.78
CA ILE A 32 1.85 -8.73 -8.44
C ILE A 32 2.24 -7.94 -9.68
N TRP A 33 1.28 -7.65 -10.56
CA TRP A 33 1.54 -6.88 -11.78
C TRP A 33 2.14 -5.50 -11.48
N LEU A 34 1.58 -4.76 -10.51
CA LEU A 34 2.09 -3.46 -10.11
C LEU A 34 3.52 -3.56 -9.56
N SER A 35 3.77 -4.52 -8.67
CA SER A 35 5.11 -4.72 -8.09
C SER A 35 6.17 -5.07 -9.13
N LEU A 36 5.80 -5.78 -10.21
CA LEU A 36 6.70 -6.10 -11.33
C LEU A 36 7.04 -4.90 -12.20
N LEU A 37 6.19 -3.86 -12.19
CA LEU A 37 6.41 -2.61 -12.93
C LEU A 37 7.29 -1.62 -12.17
N ILE A 38 7.53 -1.84 -10.88
CA ILE A 38 8.33 -0.93 -10.06
C ILE A 38 9.81 -1.17 -10.36
N GLY A 39 10.50 -0.10 -10.75
CA GLY A 39 11.96 -0.06 -10.95
C GLY A 39 12.66 0.71 -9.83
N ARG A 40 13.99 0.61 -9.77
CA ARG A 40 14.83 1.18 -8.72
C ARG A 40 14.67 2.71 -8.56
N GLY A 41 14.55 3.46 -9.65
CA GLY A 41 14.37 4.92 -9.65
C GLY A 41 13.08 5.44 -8.99
N LEU A 42 12.14 4.56 -8.65
CA LEU A 42 10.92 4.92 -7.91
C LEU A 42 11.11 4.87 -6.37
N ILE A 43 12.20 4.26 -5.90
CA ILE A 43 12.44 3.96 -4.49
C ILE A 43 13.49 4.90 -3.89
N ASP A 44 14.50 5.31 -4.66
CA ASP A 44 15.61 6.15 -4.23
C ASP A 44 15.33 7.67 -4.40
N HIS A 45 14.18 8.16 -3.95
CA HIS A 45 13.99 9.61 -3.80
C HIS A 45 14.71 10.12 -2.54
N GLU A 46 16.04 10.26 -2.64
CA GLU A 46 16.75 11.36 -2.00
C GLU A 46 16.26 12.69 -2.62
N PRO A 47 16.05 13.76 -1.83
CA PRO A 47 15.62 15.05 -2.35
C PRO A 47 16.82 15.80 -2.91
N THR A 48 17.37 15.33 -4.04
CA THR A 48 18.42 16.04 -4.76
C THR A 48 17.79 16.72 -5.96
N ILE A 49 17.52 18.00 -5.78
CA ILE A 49 16.93 18.91 -6.76
C ILE A 49 17.81 18.94 -8.04
N LEU A 50 17.15 18.80 -9.20
CA LEU A 50 17.68 19.03 -10.55
C LEU A 50 18.89 18.18 -11.00
N LYS A 51 18.59 16.96 -11.47
CA LYS A 51 19.19 16.45 -12.71
C LYS A 51 18.08 16.02 -13.67
N LEU A 52 17.72 16.89 -14.61
CA LEU A 52 17.20 16.44 -15.91
C LEU A 52 18.40 15.84 -16.65
N GLY A 53 18.76 14.60 -16.30
CA GLY A 53 19.97 13.97 -16.78
C GLY A 53 20.02 12.50 -16.37
N THR A 54 19.91 11.64 -17.38
CA THR A 54 20.19 10.20 -17.41
C THR A 54 19.44 9.35 -16.38
N TRP A 55 18.34 8.76 -16.85
CA TRP A 55 17.68 7.55 -16.34
C TRP A 55 18.64 6.35 -16.37
N ASP A 56 19.76 6.44 -15.66
CA ASP A 56 20.80 5.43 -15.69
C ASP A 56 20.62 4.47 -14.51
N ASN A 57 19.92 3.37 -14.82
CA ASN A 57 19.74 2.09 -14.09
C ASN A 57 18.32 1.72 -13.58
N ASP A 58 17.27 1.94 -14.38
CA ASP A 58 15.84 1.77 -13.98
C ASP A 58 15.06 0.70 -14.74
N ALA A 59 15.63 -0.49 -14.92
CA ALA A 59 14.94 -1.56 -15.63
C ALA A 59 13.90 -2.24 -14.68
N PRO A 60 12.60 -2.26 -15.03
CA PRO A 60 11.55 -2.89 -14.20
C PRO A 60 11.80 -4.39 -14.03
N ILE A 61 11.26 -5.02 -12.98
CA ILE A 61 11.60 -6.41 -12.60
C ILE A 61 11.42 -7.39 -13.77
N PHE A 62 10.45 -7.17 -14.66
CA PHE A 62 10.24 -8.02 -15.82
C PHE A 62 11.42 -8.07 -16.82
N THR A 63 12.32 -7.08 -16.77
CA THR A 63 13.52 -7.01 -17.62
C THR A 63 14.74 -7.72 -17.02
N LEU A 64 14.66 -8.15 -15.76
CA LEU A 64 15.75 -8.83 -15.03
C LEU A 64 15.86 -10.33 -15.34
N GLY A 65 15.04 -10.85 -16.27
CA GLY A 65 15.00 -12.26 -16.66
C GLY A 65 13.97 -13.10 -15.88
N SER A 66 13.72 -14.32 -16.36
CA SER A 66 12.72 -15.24 -15.80
C SER A 66 13.00 -15.63 -14.34
N GLU A 67 14.28 -15.82 -13.99
CA GLU A 67 14.71 -16.17 -12.64
C GLU A 67 14.33 -15.10 -11.62
N ALA A 68 14.54 -13.82 -11.96
CA ALA A 68 14.18 -12.70 -11.09
C ALA A 68 12.66 -12.61 -10.89
N ILE A 69 11.88 -12.85 -11.95
CA ILE A 69 10.41 -12.86 -11.88
C ILE A 69 9.93 -14.00 -10.96
N ILE A 70 10.47 -15.20 -11.11
CA ILE A 70 10.09 -16.36 -10.28
C ILE A 70 10.40 -16.09 -8.81
N ARG A 71 11.60 -15.57 -8.52
CA ARG A 71 12.01 -15.19 -7.16
C ARG A 71 11.09 -14.13 -6.55
N HIS A 72 10.72 -13.11 -7.34
CA HIS A 72 9.80 -12.05 -6.93
C HIS A 72 8.39 -12.56 -6.64
N ILE A 73 7.84 -13.42 -7.51
CA ILE A 73 6.55 -14.09 -7.27
C ILE A 73 6.62 -14.95 -6.01
N GLY A 74 7.75 -15.62 -5.77
CA GLY A 74 8.01 -16.37 -4.54
C GLY A 74 7.94 -15.48 -3.28
N LEU A 75 8.57 -14.30 -3.33
CA LEU A 75 8.52 -13.32 -2.23
C LEU A 75 7.09 -12.81 -1.99
N ILE A 76 6.33 -12.52 -3.04
CA ILE A 76 4.92 -12.14 -2.89
C ILE A 76 4.09 -13.30 -2.30
N GLY A 77 4.34 -14.53 -2.75
CA GLY A 77 3.69 -15.72 -2.18
C GLY A 77 3.97 -15.86 -0.68
N PHE A 78 5.22 -15.64 -0.28
CA PHE A 78 5.60 -15.61 1.14
C PHE A 78 4.92 -14.47 1.90
N TYR A 79 4.82 -13.29 1.29
CA TYR A 79 4.11 -12.15 1.89
C TYR A 79 2.61 -12.44 2.08
N VAL A 80 1.93 -13.00 1.07
CA VAL A 80 0.53 -13.45 1.18
C VAL A 80 0.38 -14.52 2.26
N LEU A 81 1.35 -15.43 2.41
CA LEU A 81 1.35 -16.43 3.47
C LEU A 81 1.44 -15.79 4.87
N ILE A 82 2.34 -14.82 5.08
CA ILE A 82 2.46 -14.07 6.34
C ILE A 82 1.12 -13.40 6.69
N VAL A 83 0.46 -12.79 5.71
CA VAL A 83 -0.85 -12.17 5.87
C VAL A 83 -1.92 -13.22 6.21
N ALA A 84 -1.91 -14.39 5.56
CA ALA A 84 -2.82 -15.50 5.84
C ALA A 84 -2.62 -16.10 7.25
N VAL A 85 -1.40 -16.13 7.77
CA VAL A 85 -1.13 -16.49 9.18
C VAL A 85 -1.79 -15.50 10.12
N GLY A 86 -1.73 -14.20 9.81
CA GLY A 86 -2.46 -13.15 10.55
C GLY A 86 -3.97 -13.39 10.60
N PHE A 87 -4.57 -13.82 9.49
CA PHE A 87 -5.97 -14.25 9.45
C PHE A 87 -6.26 -15.42 10.40
N TYR A 88 -5.41 -16.44 10.40
CA TYR A 88 -5.58 -17.59 11.28
C TYR A 88 -5.50 -17.19 12.77
N LEU A 89 -4.51 -16.36 13.13
CA LEU A 89 -4.36 -15.83 14.48
C LEU A 89 -5.58 -15.02 14.91
N MET A 90 -6.05 -14.11 14.05
CA MET A 90 -7.28 -13.35 14.31
C MET A 90 -8.46 -14.28 14.51
N ARG A 91 -8.68 -15.26 13.64
CA ARG A 91 -9.82 -16.19 13.73
C ARG A 91 -9.76 -17.05 15.00
N ALA A 92 -8.57 -17.49 15.40
CA ALA A 92 -8.37 -18.32 16.58
C ALA A 92 -8.53 -17.54 17.91
N PHE A 93 -8.11 -16.27 17.93
CA PHE A 93 -7.91 -15.52 19.18
C PHE A 93 -8.80 -14.30 19.39
N SER A 94 -9.32 -13.66 18.33
CA SER A 94 -10.08 -12.39 18.46
C SER A 94 -11.30 -12.45 19.39
N LYS A 95 -11.99 -13.59 19.47
CA LYS A 95 -13.16 -13.79 20.33
C LYS A 95 -12.82 -14.35 21.72
N ARG A 96 -11.56 -14.68 22.00
CA ARG A 96 -11.15 -15.22 23.30
C ARG A 96 -10.98 -14.08 24.31
N GLN A 97 -11.18 -14.40 25.60
CA GLN A 97 -10.89 -13.45 26.68
C GLN A 97 -9.39 -13.44 27.03
N GLY A 98 -8.94 -12.38 27.72
CA GLY A 98 -7.57 -12.27 28.21
C GLY A 98 -6.57 -11.72 27.19
N ILE A 99 -5.33 -12.26 27.20
CA ILE A 99 -4.21 -11.70 26.45
C ILE A 99 -4.16 -12.14 24.98
N LEU A 100 -4.84 -13.24 24.63
CA LEU A 100 -4.77 -13.89 23.31
C LEU A 100 -5.17 -12.98 22.13
N PRO A 101 -6.23 -12.15 22.20
CA PRO A 101 -6.57 -11.23 21.11
C PRO A 101 -5.46 -10.21 20.82
N TRP A 102 -4.65 -9.85 21.82
CA TRP A 102 -3.55 -8.91 21.64
C TRP A 102 -2.43 -9.51 20.80
N LEU A 103 -2.23 -10.83 20.82
CA LEU A 103 -1.30 -11.48 19.91
C LEU A 103 -1.73 -11.30 18.45
N ALA A 104 -3.01 -11.49 18.16
CA ALA A 104 -3.55 -11.27 16.82
C ALA A 104 -3.48 -9.79 16.41
N PHE A 105 -3.73 -8.87 17.36
CA PHE A 105 -3.65 -7.42 17.13
C PHE A 105 -2.22 -6.94 16.84
N PHE A 106 -1.24 -7.39 17.63
CA PHE A 106 0.14 -6.95 17.49
C PHE A 106 0.89 -7.69 16.40
N TYR A 107 0.40 -8.84 15.92
CA TYR A 107 1.08 -9.62 14.88
C TYR A 107 1.43 -8.81 13.61
N PRO A 108 0.50 -8.08 12.96
CA PRO A 108 0.84 -7.31 11.75
C PRO A 108 1.84 -6.18 12.05
N ILE A 109 1.76 -5.57 13.23
CA ILE A 109 2.68 -4.52 13.68
C ILE A 109 4.08 -5.11 13.95
N ALA A 110 4.14 -6.28 14.57
CA ALA A 110 5.37 -7.01 14.82
C ALA A 110 6.06 -7.36 13.50
N ILE A 111 5.32 -7.86 12.50
CA ILE A 111 5.83 -8.09 11.15
C ILE A 111 6.35 -6.80 10.52
N LEU A 112 5.65 -5.67 10.67
CA LEU A 112 6.12 -4.38 10.18
C LEU A 112 7.46 -3.97 10.81
N ILE A 113 7.60 -4.14 12.13
CA ILE A 113 8.87 -3.89 12.84
C ILE A 113 9.96 -4.86 12.36
N ILE A 114 9.57 -6.13 12.19
CA ILE A 114 10.34 -7.25 11.64
C ILE A 114 10.60 -7.11 10.13
N ILE A 115 10.22 -6.03 9.47
CA ILE A 115 10.64 -5.81 8.09
C ILE A 115 11.39 -4.49 7.99
N LYS A 116 10.93 -3.48 8.74
CA LYS A 116 11.48 -2.13 8.68
C LYS A 116 12.77 -1.96 9.48
N TYR A 117 12.91 -2.59 10.66
CA TYR A 117 13.95 -2.19 11.62
C TYR A 117 15.04 -3.22 11.90
N LEU A 118 14.75 -4.52 11.90
CA LEU A 118 15.79 -5.55 12.13
C LEU A 118 16.37 -6.10 10.81
N HIS A 119 16.77 -5.22 9.89
CA HIS A 119 17.38 -5.61 8.61
C HIS A 119 18.47 -6.67 8.78
N SER A 120 19.32 -6.52 9.81
CA SER A 120 20.36 -7.49 10.16
C SER A 120 19.85 -8.91 10.46
N PHE A 121 18.60 -9.09 10.88
CA PHE A 121 18.01 -10.40 11.15
C PHE A 121 17.62 -11.14 9.87
N TRP A 122 17.05 -10.44 8.87
CA TRP A 122 16.59 -11.07 7.63
C TRP A 122 17.60 -10.99 6.48
N ASN A 123 18.56 -10.05 6.48
CA ASN A 123 19.58 -9.95 5.43
C ASN A 123 20.30 -11.28 5.11
N PRO A 124 20.74 -12.10 6.08
CA PRO A 124 21.39 -13.39 5.77
C PRO A 124 20.46 -14.39 5.06
N LEU A 125 19.15 -14.26 5.25
CA LEU A 125 18.17 -15.05 4.53
C LEU A 125 18.03 -14.53 3.10
N LEU A 126 17.99 -13.21 2.92
CA LEU A 126 17.83 -12.53 1.62
C LEU A 126 19.06 -12.72 0.71
N ASP A 127 20.26 -12.70 1.28
CA ASP A 127 21.53 -12.94 0.57
C ASP A 127 21.57 -14.34 -0.05
N ARG A 128 20.99 -15.35 0.63
CA ARG A 128 20.87 -16.72 0.08
C ARG A 128 19.95 -16.80 -1.13
N PHE A 129 19.02 -15.86 -1.27
CA PHE A 129 18.12 -15.76 -2.42
C PHE A 129 18.64 -14.77 -3.49
N GLU A 130 19.82 -14.18 -3.28
CA GLU A 130 20.46 -13.15 -4.12
C GLU A 130 19.49 -12.02 -4.50
N TRP A 131 18.63 -11.62 -3.57
CA TRP A 131 17.69 -10.52 -3.82
C TRP A 131 18.40 -9.18 -3.73
N LYS A 132 18.20 -8.31 -4.72
CA LYS A 132 18.62 -6.91 -4.63
C LYS A 132 17.71 -6.18 -3.63
N ASP A 133 18.28 -5.36 -2.76
CA ASP A 133 17.56 -4.67 -1.67
C ASP A 133 16.31 -3.91 -2.13
N TRP A 134 16.37 -3.29 -3.32
CA TRP A 134 15.23 -2.52 -3.86
C TRP A 134 14.03 -3.40 -4.24
N VAL A 135 14.21 -4.69 -4.55
CA VAL A 135 13.12 -5.63 -4.89
C VAL A 135 12.25 -5.90 -3.66
N ILE A 136 12.88 -5.98 -2.49
CA ILE A 136 12.21 -6.15 -1.20
C ILE A 136 11.36 -4.90 -0.92
N THR A 137 11.96 -3.72 -1.07
CA THR A 137 11.25 -2.45 -0.90
C THR A 137 10.05 -2.34 -1.84
N ALA A 138 10.20 -2.72 -3.13
CA ALA A 138 9.10 -2.74 -4.10
C ALA A 138 7.97 -3.70 -3.70
N THR A 139 8.31 -4.84 -3.08
CA THR A 139 7.35 -5.87 -2.67
C THR A 139 6.61 -5.52 -1.37
N ILE A 140 7.22 -4.68 -0.54
CA ILE A 140 6.70 -4.30 0.78
C ILE A 140 5.92 -2.96 0.74
N ILE A 141 5.73 -2.40 -0.45
CA ILE A 141 4.94 -1.17 -0.61
C ILE A 141 3.55 -1.37 -0.01
N GLY A 142 3.17 -0.44 0.86
CA GLY A 142 1.89 -0.49 1.56
C GLY A 142 1.86 -1.36 2.81
N LEU A 143 2.95 -2.03 3.20
CA LEU A 143 3.00 -2.87 4.40
C LEU A 143 2.61 -2.11 5.67
N SER A 144 3.08 -0.86 5.82
CA SER A 144 2.73 -0.03 6.99
C SER A 144 1.22 0.19 7.08
N TYR A 145 0.61 0.56 5.96
CA TYR A 145 -0.84 0.76 5.89
C TYR A 145 -1.60 -0.54 6.15
N MET A 146 -1.18 -1.63 5.52
CA MET A 146 -1.77 -2.95 5.69
C MET A 146 -1.69 -3.40 7.15
N ALA A 147 -0.55 -3.23 7.82
CA ALA A 147 -0.35 -3.63 9.20
C ALA A 147 -1.35 -2.93 10.14
N PHE A 148 -1.51 -1.61 10.04
CA PHE A 148 -2.47 -0.88 10.88
C PHE A 148 -3.91 -1.27 10.59
N ARG A 149 -4.26 -1.41 9.31
CA ARG A 149 -5.61 -1.79 8.88
C ARG A 149 -5.99 -3.20 9.37
N LEU A 150 -5.08 -4.17 9.26
CA LEU A 150 -5.30 -5.54 9.73
C LEU A 150 -5.35 -5.61 11.26
N SER A 151 -4.55 -4.80 11.95
CA SER A 151 -4.59 -4.72 13.42
C SER A 151 -5.92 -4.13 13.90
N TYR A 152 -6.40 -3.06 13.25
CA TYR A 152 -7.69 -2.45 13.55
C TYR A 152 -8.87 -3.42 13.33
N LEU A 153 -8.81 -4.22 12.26
CA LEU A 153 -9.80 -5.28 11.99
C LEU A 153 -9.94 -6.27 13.16
N VAL A 154 -8.84 -6.64 13.83
CA VAL A 154 -8.90 -7.52 15.01
C VAL A 154 -9.77 -6.91 16.11
N LEU A 155 -9.66 -5.59 16.33
CA LEU A 155 -10.47 -4.87 17.31
C LEU A 155 -11.94 -4.80 16.87
N GLU A 156 -12.22 -4.58 15.58
CA GLU A 156 -13.59 -4.56 15.08
C GLU A 156 -14.31 -5.90 15.26
N VAL A 157 -13.62 -7.01 14.97
CA VAL A 157 -14.17 -8.36 15.18
C VAL A 157 -14.34 -8.67 16.67
N ARG A 158 -13.38 -8.25 17.51
CA ARG A 158 -13.45 -8.43 18.97
C ARG A 158 -14.59 -7.63 19.59
N ASN A 159 -14.78 -6.39 19.16
CA ASN A 159 -15.82 -5.50 19.68
C ASN A 159 -17.20 -5.79 19.07
N GLY A 160 -17.29 -6.71 18.10
CA GLY A 160 -18.53 -7.08 17.43
C GLY A 160 -19.04 -6.03 16.44
N THR A 161 -18.23 -5.03 16.08
CA THR A 161 -18.59 -4.03 15.06
C THR A 161 -18.49 -4.60 13.65
N ALA A 162 -17.65 -5.61 13.45
CA ALA A 162 -17.51 -6.35 12.20
C ALA A 162 -17.80 -7.84 12.39
N GLN A 163 -18.39 -8.47 11.37
CA GLN A 163 -18.52 -9.92 11.33
C GLN A 163 -17.16 -10.57 11.04
N MET A 164 -16.99 -11.82 11.48
CA MET A 164 -15.76 -12.58 11.23
C MET A 164 -15.60 -12.80 9.71
N PRO A 165 -14.54 -12.29 9.08
CA PRO A 165 -14.36 -12.44 7.64
C PRO A 165 -13.99 -13.88 7.26
N THR A 166 -14.29 -14.23 6.01
CA THR A 166 -13.68 -15.37 5.33
C THR A 166 -12.25 -15.04 4.89
N LEU A 167 -11.45 -16.05 4.53
CA LEU A 167 -10.08 -15.82 4.07
C LEU A 167 -10.03 -14.94 2.82
N SER A 168 -10.97 -15.12 1.89
CA SER A 168 -11.09 -14.30 0.68
C SER A 168 -11.45 -12.85 0.99
N GLU A 169 -12.41 -12.59 1.88
CA GLU A 169 -12.74 -11.23 2.31
C GLU A 169 -11.56 -10.56 3.01
N TYR A 170 -10.83 -11.32 3.85
CA TYR A 170 -9.64 -10.83 4.53
C TYR A 170 -8.52 -10.46 3.55
N LEU A 171 -8.22 -11.33 2.57
CA LEU A 171 -7.20 -11.07 1.56
C LEU A 171 -7.60 -9.95 0.60
N GLY A 172 -8.87 -9.90 0.18
CA GLY A 172 -9.40 -8.81 -0.64
C GLY A 172 -9.38 -7.46 0.08
N PHE A 173 -9.62 -7.47 1.39
CA PHE A 173 -9.43 -6.30 2.24
C PHE A 173 -7.95 -5.93 2.37
N ALA A 174 -7.07 -6.88 2.71
CA ALA A 174 -5.64 -6.65 2.89
C ALA A 174 -4.99 -6.04 1.65
N PHE A 175 -5.22 -6.66 0.48
CA PHE A 175 -4.61 -6.27 -0.80
C PHE A 175 -5.45 -5.28 -1.62
N PHE A 176 -6.36 -4.54 -0.98
CA PHE A 176 -7.21 -3.58 -1.70
C PHE A 176 -6.38 -2.44 -2.32
N LEU A 177 -6.11 -2.55 -3.62
CA LEU A 177 -5.17 -1.70 -4.37
C LEU A 177 -5.37 -0.20 -4.22
N PRO A 178 -6.60 0.36 -4.29
CA PRO A 178 -6.79 1.81 -4.27
C PRO A 178 -6.22 2.50 -3.03
N THR A 179 -6.10 1.77 -1.92
CA THR A 179 -5.57 2.30 -0.65
C THR A 179 -4.29 1.60 -0.21
N LEU A 180 -3.79 0.64 -0.99
CA LEU A 180 -2.67 -0.23 -0.58
C LEU A 180 -1.39 0.58 -0.37
N VAL A 181 -1.05 1.46 -1.32
CA VAL A 181 0.19 2.25 -1.30
C VAL A 181 0.14 3.32 -0.21
N VAL A 182 -0.87 4.19 -0.28
CA VAL A 182 -1.17 5.23 0.69
C VAL A 182 -2.69 5.46 0.68
N GLY A 183 -3.34 5.36 1.83
CA GLY A 183 -4.77 5.58 1.95
C GLY A 183 -5.20 5.87 3.39
N PRO A 184 -6.44 6.35 3.60
CA PRO A 184 -7.02 6.45 4.93
C PRO A 184 -7.24 5.06 5.52
N ILE A 185 -6.92 4.83 6.80
CA ILE A 185 -7.16 3.54 7.46
C ILE A 185 -8.67 3.32 7.50
N ASN A 186 -9.17 2.45 6.62
CA ASN A 186 -10.61 2.24 6.43
C ASN A 186 -11.08 1.05 7.28
N PRO A 187 -12.12 1.21 8.12
CA PRO A 187 -12.73 0.10 8.84
C PRO A 187 -13.17 -1.03 7.91
N PHE A 188 -13.02 -2.28 8.38
CA PHE A 188 -13.48 -3.46 7.67
C PHE A 188 -14.99 -3.50 7.55
N SER A 189 -15.72 -3.10 8.59
CA SER A 189 -17.18 -3.00 8.57
C SER A 189 -17.68 -2.15 7.39
N THR A 190 -17.08 -0.97 7.19
CA THR A 190 -17.39 -0.09 6.05
C THR A 190 -17.03 -0.74 4.71
N HIS A 191 -15.87 -1.40 4.61
CA HIS A 191 -15.48 -2.11 3.40
C HIS A 191 -16.44 -3.26 3.05
N GLN A 192 -16.78 -4.09 4.03
CA GLN A 192 -17.69 -5.23 3.86
C GLN A 192 -19.08 -4.75 3.42
N ASN A 193 -19.64 -3.74 4.09
CA ASN A 193 -20.93 -3.15 3.71
C ASN A 193 -20.89 -2.57 2.30
N SER A 194 -19.80 -1.88 1.94
CA SER A 194 -19.66 -1.29 0.60
C SER A 194 -19.67 -2.32 -0.52
N ILE A 195 -19.22 -3.56 -0.27
CA ILE A 195 -19.25 -4.66 -1.24
C ILE A 195 -20.63 -5.32 -1.29
N GLN A 196 -21.29 -5.48 -0.13
CA GLN A 196 -22.61 -6.08 -0.04
C GLN A 196 -23.72 -5.20 -0.65
N GLU A 197 -23.58 -3.87 -0.52
CA GLU A 197 -24.61 -2.89 -0.93
C GLU A 197 -24.36 -2.26 -2.31
N ILE A 198 -23.44 -2.82 -3.12
CA ILE A 198 -23.08 -2.28 -4.45
C ILE A 198 -24.31 -2.10 -5.35
N SER A 199 -25.26 -3.03 -5.32
CA SER A 199 -26.47 -2.98 -6.17
C SER A 199 -27.42 -1.82 -5.84
N LYS A 200 -27.29 -1.23 -4.64
CA LYS A 200 -28.17 -0.16 -4.15
C LYS A 200 -27.52 1.22 -4.24
N THR A 201 -26.21 1.29 -4.44
CA THR A 201 -25.47 2.55 -4.37
C THR A 201 -25.23 3.13 -5.76
N THR A 202 -25.92 4.23 -6.08
CA THR A 202 -25.61 5.02 -7.28
C THR A 202 -24.28 5.74 -7.08
N ILE A 203 -23.26 5.39 -7.86
CA ILE A 203 -21.93 6.02 -7.78
C ILE A 203 -22.03 7.43 -8.38
N PRO A 204 -21.78 8.51 -7.61
CA PRO A 204 -21.84 9.87 -8.12
C PRO A 204 -20.58 10.19 -8.93
N VAL A 205 -20.58 9.81 -10.22
CA VAL A 205 -19.41 9.93 -11.12
C VAL A 205 -18.82 11.34 -11.11
N GLY A 206 -19.65 12.39 -11.11
CA GLY A 206 -19.20 13.78 -11.05
C GLY A 206 -18.40 14.11 -9.78
N ARG A 207 -18.81 13.59 -8.62
CA ARG A 207 -18.06 13.77 -7.36
C ARG A 207 -16.72 13.03 -7.40
N CYS A 208 -16.69 11.83 -7.96
CA CYS A 208 -15.45 11.06 -8.13
C CYS A 208 -14.46 11.80 -9.06
N LEU A 209 -14.95 12.29 -10.20
CA LEU A 209 -14.13 13.02 -11.17
C LEU A 209 -13.60 14.34 -10.58
N MET A 210 -14.43 15.09 -9.86
CA MET A 210 -13.98 16.30 -9.16
C MET A 210 -12.92 16.00 -8.10
N ARG A 211 -13.04 14.88 -7.37
CA ARG A 211 -12.00 14.45 -6.40
C ARG A 211 -10.68 14.11 -7.09
N ILE A 212 -10.73 13.50 -8.27
CA ILE A 212 -9.53 13.22 -9.09
C ILE A 212 -8.89 14.53 -9.54
N ILE A 213 -9.67 15.47 -10.08
CA ILE A 213 -9.17 16.77 -10.54
C ILE A 213 -8.54 17.54 -9.38
N VAL A 214 -9.24 17.69 -8.26
CA VAL A 214 -8.73 18.39 -7.08
C VAL A 214 -7.46 17.71 -6.54
N GLY A 215 -7.43 16.38 -6.50
CA GLY A 215 -6.23 15.63 -6.12
C GLY A 215 -5.06 15.86 -7.07
N ALA A 216 -5.32 15.84 -8.38
CA ALA A 216 -4.32 16.09 -9.42
C ALA A 216 -3.77 17.53 -9.34
N THR A 217 -4.63 18.54 -9.13
CA THR A 217 -4.19 19.92 -8.94
C THR A 217 -3.33 20.05 -7.68
N LYS A 218 -3.74 19.42 -6.57
CA LYS A 218 -2.95 19.43 -5.33
C LYS A 218 -1.57 18.80 -5.53
N TYR A 219 -1.52 17.65 -6.20
CA TYR A 219 -0.28 16.90 -6.36
C TYR A 219 0.65 17.48 -7.44
N LEU A 220 0.13 17.79 -8.62
CA LEU A 220 0.94 18.24 -9.75
C LEU A 220 1.29 19.73 -9.68
N PHE A 221 0.42 20.56 -9.09
CA PHE A 221 0.63 22.00 -9.03
C PHE A 221 1.03 22.46 -7.63
N LEU A 222 0.18 22.27 -6.62
CA LEU A 222 0.44 22.83 -5.28
C LEU A 222 1.64 22.18 -4.59
N ALA A 223 1.80 20.86 -4.68
CA ALA A 223 2.95 20.19 -4.07
C ALA A 223 4.27 20.59 -4.75
N ASN A 224 4.28 20.75 -6.07
CA ASN A 224 5.46 21.24 -6.79
C ASN A 224 5.78 22.70 -6.43
N LEU A 225 4.76 23.56 -6.33
CA LEU A 225 4.94 24.95 -5.90
C LEU A 225 5.48 25.01 -4.46
N ALA A 226 4.89 24.26 -3.54
CA ALA A 226 5.33 24.19 -2.15
C ALA A 226 6.77 23.66 -2.05
N ASN A 227 7.11 22.63 -2.83
CA ASN A 227 8.46 22.08 -2.87
C ASN A 227 9.48 23.11 -3.39
N GLN A 228 9.15 23.87 -4.46
CA GLN A 228 10.00 24.94 -4.97
C GLN A 228 10.18 26.08 -3.96
N LEU A 229 9.15 26.38 -3.18
CA LEU A 229 9.19 27.40 -2.13
C LEU A 229 9.71 26.87 -0.78
N SER A 230 10.01 25.58 -0.69
CA SER A 230 10.54 24.98 0.53
C SER A 230 11.99 25.38 0.76
N TYR A 231 12.51 25.05 1.95
CA TYR A 231 13.89 25.34 2.32
C TYR A 231 14.92 24.88 1.29
N SER A 232 14.76 23.67 0.73
CA SER A 232 15.68 23.15 -0.28
C SER A 232 15.53 23.86 -1.63
N GLY A 233 14.33 24.31 -2.00
CA GLY A 233 14.09 25.02 -3.24
C GLY A 233 14.60 26.47 -3.24
N ILE A 234 14.47 27.17 -2.11
CA ILE A 234 14.87 28.57 -1.97
C ILE A 234 16.34 28.68 -1.54
N PHE A 235 16.76 28.05 -0.44
CA PHE A 235 18.05 28.37 0.20
C PHE A 235 19.26 27.62 -0.36
N LEU A 236 19.06 26.54 -1.12
CA LEU A 236 20.15 25.78 -1.71
C LEU A 236 20.46 26.21 -3.16
N ASP A 237 19.89 27.32 -3.62
CA ASP A 237 20.08 27.82 -4.99
C ASP A 237 21.37 28.67 -5.17
N GLY A 238 22.08 28.94 -4.06
CA GLY A 238 23.37 29.64 -4.05
C GLY A 238 23.29 31.16 -4.19
N LYS A 239 22.10 31.77 -4.08
CA LYS A 239 21.92 33.22 -4.20
C LYS A 239 21.81 33.91 -2.83
N PRO A 240 22.05 35.24 -2.75
CA PRO A 240 21.73 35.99 -1.55
C PRO A 240 20.22 36.09 -1.36
N HIS A 241 19.74 35.75 -0.17
CA HIS A 241 18.32 35.73 0.19
C HIS A 241 17.97 36.81 1.22
N ALA A 242 16.77 37.37 1.10
CA ALA A 242 16.22 38.28 2.09
C ALA A 242 15.63 37.51 3.28
N MET A 243 15.52 38.14 4.45
CA MET A 243 14.91 37.51 5.64
C MET A 243 13.46 37.04 5.40
N ILE A 244 12.74 37.68 4.48
CA ILE A 244 11.39 37.26 4.10
C ILE A 244 11.38 35.87 3.44
N ASP A 245 12.43 35.52 2.69
CA ASP A 245 12.56 34.24 2.02
C ASP A 245 12.66 33.09 3.03
N LEU A 246 13.25 33.35 4.22
CA LEU A 246 13.32 32.40 5.32
C LEU A 246 11.93 32.10 5.90
N VAL A 247 11.14 33.15 6.11
CA VAL A 247 9.78 33.00 6.65
C VAL A 247 8.91 32.21 5.66
N VAL A 248 9.01 32.52 4.37
CA VAL A 248 8.32 31.79 3.30
C VAL A 248 8.76 30.33 3.28
N ALA A 249 10.08 30.07 3.27
CA ALA A 249 10.61 28.71 3.24
C ALA A 249 10.18 27.85 4.43
N VAL A 250 10.15 28.42 5.64
CA VAL A 250 9.67 27.72 6.83
C VAL A 250 8.20 27.36 6.69
N ILE A 251 7.35 28.31 6.28
CA ILE A 251 5.91 28.05 6.11
C ILE A 251 5.68 26.94 5.08
N PHE A 252 6.34 26.99 3.93
CA PHE A 252 6.18 25.99 2.87
C PHE A 252 6.89 24.66 3.15
N TYR A 253 7.84 24.61 4.07
CA TYR A 253 8.43 23.36 4.55
C TYR A 253 7.47 22.58 5.46
N TYR A 254 6.61 23.27 6.22
CA TYR A 254 5.65 22.65 7.14
C TYR A 254 4.28 22.34 6.51
N LEU A 255 3.99 22.83 5.30
CA LEU A 255 2.74 22.62 4.57
C LEU A 255 2.83 21.44 3.60
#